data_AF-A0A502HFM1-F1
#
_entry.id   AF-A0A502HFM1-F1
#
_cell.length_a   1.000
_cell.length_b   1.000
_cell.length_c   1.000
_cell.angle_alpha   90.00
_cell.angle_beta   90.00
_cell.angle_gamma   90.00
#
_symmetry.space_group_name_H-M   'P 1'
#
loop_
_entity.id
_entity.type
_entity.pdbx_description
1 polymer ?
#
loop_
_entity_poly.entity_id
_entity_poly.type
_entity_poly.pdbx_seq_one_letter_code
_entity_poly.pdbx_strand_id
1 'polypeptide(L)'
;MNKFYCSLALIGGAALLGAPAAQAQAAAITGLIISGIAKSQNQFRGPGEFYRKGTFQLANGTWQSGRFYYDWQNLYIADPQNKSKKAPPQRCAIDSLRGFAFGADTFCVVHRFTVPKTGEYIRSGFARKVYRAGNVQANEYTDYQVGLRYANPYTLLCRSDTTVVVPTKPQEMRRLAAYMVQGYPELAAEVLKIKEFQPEDLQRVLGIYSRWQEFNARPK
;
A
#
# COMPACT_ATOMS: atom_id res chain seq x y z
N MET A 1 42.94 24.23 9.78
CA MET A 1 42.54 25.61 9.44
C MET A 1 41.03 25.65 9.29
N ASN A 2 40.35 26.18 10.31
CA ASN A 2 38.91 26.43 10.36
C ASN A 2 38.52 27.58 9.43
N LYS A 3 37.37 27.46 8.73
CA LYS A 3 36.52 28.61 8.43
C LYS A 3 35.05 28.21 8.56
N PHE A 4 34.49 28.60 9.71
CA PHE A 4 33.06 28.81 9.92
C PHE A 4 32.59 29.96 9.03
N TYR A 5 31.42 29.82 8.41
CA TYR A 5 30.58 30.95 8.05
C TYR A 5 29.16 30.67 8.52
N CYS A 6 28.84 31.20 9.69
CA CYS A 6 27.49 31.58 10.08
C CYS A 6 27.13 32.85 9.32
N SER A 7 25.95 32.86 8.68
CA SER A 7 25.28 34.09 8.27
C SER A 7 23.83 34.00 8.72
N LEU A 8 23.56 34.53 9.91
CA LEU A 8 22.27 35.09 10.26
C LEU A 8 22.06 36.35 9.41
N ALA A 9 20.92 36.45 8.73
CA ALA A 9 20.35 37.72 8.34
C ALA A 9 18.86 37.71 8.67
N LEU A 10 18.48 38.64 9.55
CA LEU A 10 17.15 38.89 10.06
C LEU A 10 16.19 39.44 9.00
N ILE A 11 14.96 38.94 9.07
CA ILE A 11 13.67 39.66 9.08
C ILE A 11 13.61 41.01 8.33
N GLY A 12 12.88 41.00 7.21
CA GLY A 12 12.23 42.17 6.63
C GLY A 12 10.89 41.72 6.03
N GLY A 13 9.79 42.08 6.68
CA GLY A 13 8.45 41.67 6.28
C GLY A 13 7.88 42.48 5.11
N ALA A 14 7.01 41.84 4.34
CA ALA A 14 5.81 42.45 3.77
C ALA A 14 4.88 41.31 3.31
N ALA A 15 3.78 41.16 4.04
CA ALA A 15 2.67 40.32 3.64
C ALA A 15 2.04 40.88 2.35
N LEU A 16 1.75 40.03 1.37
CA LEU A 16 0.67 40.22 0.39
C LEU A 16 0.37 38.87 -0.28
N LEU A 17 -0.82 38.37 0.03
CA LEU A 17 -1.65 37.47 -0.79
C LEU A 17 -1.15 36.02 -0.99
N GLY A 18 -1.58 35.17 -0.05
CA GLY A 18 -2.25 33.91 -0.38
C GLY A 18 -1.44 32.81 -1.06
N ALA A 19 -0.59 32.09 -0.33
CA ALA A 19 -0.25 30.69 -0.65
C ALA A 19 0.42 29.91 0.52
N PRO A 20 -0.17 29.77 1.73
CA PRO A 20 0.44 28.89 2.74
C PRO A 20 0.32 27.40 2.38
N ALA A 21 -0.59 27.02 1.48
CA ALA A 21 -0.86 25.61 1.18
C ALA A 21 0.20 24.96 0.26
N ALA A 22 0.88 25.72 -0.60
CA ALA A 22 1.85 25.18 -1.53
C ALA A 22 3.22 24.90 -0.89
N GLN A 23 3.64 25.71 0.08
CA GLN A 23 4.92 25.55 0.78
C GLN A 23 4.88 24.44 1.85
N ALA A 24 3.73 24.21 2.48
CA ALA A 24 3.54 23.11 3.43
C ALA A 24 3.53 21.73 2.75
N GLN A 25 3.02 21.64 1.51
CA GLN A 25 3.08 20.42 0.70
C GLN A 25 4.51 20.09 0.24
N ALA A 26 5.33 21.10 -0.03
CA ALA A 26 6.72 20.91 -0.45
C ALA A 26 7.62 20.36 0.66
N ALA A 27 7.51 20.90 1.89
CA ALA A 27 8.31 20.43 3.03
C ALA A 27 7.93 19.01 3.48
N ALA A 28 6.66 18.62 3.34
CA ALA A 28 6.20 17.27 3.65
C ALA A 28 6.84 16.21 2.75
N ILE A 29 7.08 16.52 1.46
CA ILE A 29 7.73 15.60 0.52
C ILE A 29 9.21 15.46 0.83
N THR A 30 9.88 16.54 1.22
CA THR A 30 11.31 16.51 1.56
C THR A 30 11.63 15.59 2.75
N GLY A 31 10.70 15.44 3.70
CA GLY A 31 10.86 14.56 4.87
C GLY A 31 10.50 13.08 4.66
N LEU A 32 9.88 12.71 3.52
CA LEU A 32 9.52 11.32 3.17
C LEU A 32 10.63 10.61 2.40
N ILE A 33 11.70 11.33 2.08
CA ILE A 33 12.84 10.87 1.30
C ILE A 33 13.86 10.29 2.26
N ILE A 34 14.22 9.01 2.10
CA ILE A 34 15.39 8.46 2.77
C ILE A 34 16.63 9.09 2.11
N SER A 35 17.14 10.18 2.68
CA SER A 35 18.41 10.77 2.30
C SER A 35 19.55 9.92 2.85
N GLY A 36 19.81 8.81 2.19
CA GLY A 36 20.86 7.88 2.58
C GLY A 36 21.02 6.76 1.57
N ILE A 37 21.75 7.04 0.49
CA ILE A 37 22.77 6.17 -0.14
C ILE A 37 23.54 7.08 -1.12
N ALA A 38 24.77 7.41 -0.74
CA ALA A 38 25.73 8.07 -1.60
C ALA A 38 26.21 7.07 -2.66
N LYS A 39 26.22 7.51 -3.93
CA LYS A 39 27.09 7.04 -5.02
C LYS A 39 27.25 5.50 -5.17
N SER A 40 26.22 4.77 -5.64
CA SER A 40 26.37 3.65 -6.62
C SER A 40 25.07 2.84 -6.84
N GLN A 41 23.96 3.47 -7.24
CA GLN A 41 22.84 2.74 -7.86
C GLN A 41 22.39 3.37 -9.18
N ASN A 42 23.33 4.00 -9.90
CA ASN A 42 23.20 4.18 -11.34
C ASN A 42 23.39 2.82 -12.03
N GLN A 43 22.32 2.02 -12.07
CA GLN A 43 22.09 0.99 -13.09
C GLN A 43 20.62 0.57 -13.05
N PHE A 44 19.72 1.53 -13.31
CA PHE A 44 18.34 1.21 -13.63
C PHE A 44 18.27 0.90 -15.14
N ARG A 45 18.16 -0.40 -15.47
CA ARG A 45 18.01 -0.93 -16.83
C ARG A 45 17.08 -2.16 -16.79
N GLY A 46 15.80 -1.95 -16.54
CA GLY A 46 14.73 -2.89 -16.87
C GLY A 46 14.05 -2.50 -18.19
N PRO A 47 13.68 -3.46 -19.06
CA PRO A 47 12.95 -3.14 -20.29
C PRO A 47 11.48 -2.82 -19.94
N GLY A 48 11.08 -1.53 -20.01
CA GLY A 48 9.66 -1.12 -19.90
C GLY A 48 9.31 0.02 -18.94
N GLU A 49 10.29 0.81 -18.47
CA GLU A 49 10.14 1.83 -17.42
C GLU A 49 9.51 3.15 -17.90
N PHE A 50 8.18 3.23 -17.95
CA PHE A 50 7.47 4.50 -18.14
C PHE A 50 6.86 5.00 -16.83
N TYR A 51 7.21 6.23 -16.44
CA TYR A 51 6.52 6.94 -15.35
C TYR A 51 5.03 7.02 -15.63
N ARG A 52 4.23 6.57 -14.66
CA ARG A 52 2.79 6.69 -14.71
C ARG A 52 2.36 7.91 -13.92
N LYS A 53 1.37 8.64 -14.45
CA LYS A 53 0.65 9.65 -13.67
C LYS A 53 -0.32 8.92 -12.75
N GLY A 54 -0.44 9.39 -11.52
CA GLY A 54 -1.38 8.85 -10.55
C GLY A 54 -1.44 9.69 -9.29
N THR A 55 -2.03 9.11 -8.26
CA THR A 55 -2.13 9.72 -6.93
C THR A 55 -1.54 8.80 -5.87
N PHE A 56 -1.01 9.37 -4.79
CA PHE A 56 -0.53 8.63 -3.63
C PHE A 56 -1.07 9.26 -2.36
N GLN A 57 -1.28 8.44 -1.33
CA GLN A 57 -1.79 8.87 -0.04
C GLN A 57 -0.66 8.81 0.98
N LEU A 58 -0.34 9.95 1.58
CA LEU A 58 0.64 10.05 2.65
C LEU A 58 0.15 9.40 3.95
N ALA A 59 1.07 9.11 4.87
CA ALA A 59 0.77 8.61 6.21
C ALA A 59 -0.27 9.46 6.98
N ASN A 60 -0.29 10.78 6.74
CA ASN A 60 -1.26 11.71 7.32
C ASN A 60 -2.67 11.65 6.65
N GLY A 61 -2.87 10.78 5.65
CA GLY A 61 -4.14 10.61 4.94
C GLY A 61 -4.34 11.52 3.72
N THR A 62 -3.43 12.46 3.46
CA THR A 62 -3.54 13.41 2.35
C THR A 62 -3.22 12.73 1.02
N TRP A 63 -4.10 12.90 0.04
CA TRP A 63 -3.85 12.48 -1.34
C TRP A 63 -3.09 13.55 -2.11
N GLN A 64 -2.08 13.12 -2.87
CA GLN A 64 -1.26 13.99 -3.71
C GLN A 64 -1.13 13.38 -5.11
N SER A 65 -1.16 14.24 -6.12
CA SER A 65 -0.90 13.85 -7.50
C SER A 65 0.61 13.80 -7.75
N GLY A 66 1.05 12.82 -8.53
CA GLY A 66 2.46 12.69 -8.84
C GLY A 66 2.74 11.86 -10.09
N ARG A 67 4.01 11.81 -10.44
CA ARG A 67 4.54 10.83 -11.39
C ARG A 67 5.35 9.84 -10.59
N PHE A 68 5.01 8.58 -10.71
CA PHE A 68 5.74 7.55 -10.00
C PHE A 68 6.00 6.35 -10.90
N TYR A 69 6.95 5.56 -10.45
CA TYR A 69 7.34 4.30 -11.02
C TYR A 69 7.23 3.25 -9.92
N TYR A 70 6.65 2.11 -10.26
CA TYR A 70 6.42 1.00 -9.34
C TYR A 70 7.02 -0.26 -9.95
N ASP A 71 8.03 -0.83 -9.29
CA ASP A 71 8.70 -2.07 -9.71
C ASP A 71 8.12 -3.31 -9.00
N TRP A 72 6.89 -3.19 -8.47
CA TRP A 72 6.19 -4.21 -7.69
C TRP A 72 6.67 -4.40 -6.24
N GLN A 73 7.84 -3.89 -5.88
CA GLN A 73 8.36 -3.94 -4.51
C GLN A 73 8.52 -2.54 -3.91
N ASN A 74 8.87 -1.58 -4.76
CA ASN A 74 9.27 -0.24 -4.42
C ASN A 74 8.46 0.76 -5.24
N LEU A 75 8.02 1.82 -4.58
CA LEU A 75 7.46 2.99 -5.22
C LEU A 75 8.53 4.07 -5.27
N TYR A 76 8.77 4.60 -6.47
CA TYR A 76 9.65 5.73 -6.69
C TYR A 76 8.80 6.91 -7.14
N ILE A 77 8.87 8.02 -6.41
CA ILE A 77 8.10 9.23 -6.71
C ILE A 77 9.07 10.25 -7.32
N ALA A 78 8.70 10.81 -8.46
CA ALA A 78 9.43 11.93 -9.03
C ALA A 78 9.17 13.17 -8.16
N ASP A 79 10.23 13.89 -7.82
CA ASP A 79 10.13 15.14 -7.06
C ASP A 79 9.23 16.14 -7.82
N PRO A 80 8.08 16.56 -7.27
CA PRO A 80 7.18 17.49 -7.94
C PRO A 80 7.77 18.90 -8.07
N GLN A 81 8.77 19.26 -7.28
CA GLN A 81 9.48 20.55 -7.37
C GLN A 81 10.53 20.53 -8.48
N ASN A 82 10.98 19.33 -8.87
CA ASN A 82 12.01 19.20 -9.89
C ASN A 82 11.39 19.19 -11.29
N LYS A 83 11.41 20.36 -11.93
CA LYS A 83 10.97 20.52 -13.33
C LYS A 83 11.90 19.79 -14.33
N SER A 84 13.08 19.34 -13.89
CA SER A 84 13.98 18.57 -14.74
C SER A 84 13.46 17.15 -14.91
N LYS A 85 13.12 16.80 -16.15
CA LYS A 85 12.80 15.41 -16.55
C LYS A 85 13.95 14.41 -16.31
N LYS A 86 15.13 14.89 -15.92
CA LYS A 86 16.36 14.10 -15.70
C LYS A 86 16.64 13.78 -14.23
N ALA A 87 15.87 14.31 -13.29
CA ALA A 87 16.08 14.00 -11.87
C ALA A 87 15.75 12.53 -11.61
N PRO A 88 16.64 11.76 -10.96
CA PRO A 88 16.36 10.38 -10.62
C PRO A 88 15.21 10.35 -9.61
N PRO A 89 14.27 9.41 -9.76
CA PRO A 89 13.13 9.33 -8.85
C PRO A 89 13.62 8.82 -7.50
N GLN A 90 12.99 9.28 -6.44
CA GLN A 90 13.41 8.91 -5.09
C GLN A 90 12.54 7.77 -4.60
N ARG A 91 13.21 6.74 -4.06
CA ARG A 91 12.52 5.62 -3.41
C ARG A 91 11.76 6.16 -2.21
N CYS A 92 10.45 5.95 -2.21
CA CYS A 92 9.60 6.33 -1.12
C CYS A 92 9.66 5.26 -0.02
N ALA A 93 9.79 5.69 1.24
CA ALA A 93 9.69 4.77 2.37
C ALA A 93 8.26 4.21 2.44
N ILE A 94 8.11 2.89 2.50
CA ILE A 94 6.79 2.24 2.48
C ILE A 94 5.88 2.72 3.61
N ASP A 95 6.44 2.87 4.82
CA ASP A 95 5.72 3.32 6.02
C ASP A 95 5.29 4.80 5.96
N SER A 96 5.77 5.53 4.95
CA SER A 96 5.45 6.94 4.75
C SER A 96 4.18 7.15 3.90
N LEU A 97 3.65 6.06 3.35
CA LEU A 97 2.45 6.01 2.52
C LEU A 97 1.37 5.13 3.15
N ARG A 98 0.12 5.42 2.82
CA ARG A 98 -1.02 4.51 3.06
C ARG A 98 -1.38 3.72 1.81
N GLY A 99 -1.10 4.28 0.63
CA GLY A 99 -1.41 3.65 -0.64
C GLY A 99 -1.17 4.57 -1.83
N PHE A 100 -1.42 4.07 -3.03
CA PHE A 100 -1.31 4.85 -4.27
C PHE A 100 -2.22 4.26 -5.35
N ALA A 101 -2.54 5.03 -6.38
CA ALA A 101 -3.42 4.61 -7.46
C ALA A 101 -2.92 5.13 -8.81
N PHE A 102 -2.92 4.28 -9.82
CA PHE A 102 -2.65 4.66 -11.21
C PHE A 102 -3.57 3.88 -12.15
N GLY A 103 -4.14 4.58 -13.14
CA GLY A 103 -5.17 3.97 -13.99
C GLY A 103 -6.38 3.53 -13.16
N ALA A 104 -6.81 2.28 -13.34
CA ALA A 104 -7.90 1.68 -12.58
C ALA A 104 -7.42 0.94 -11.31
N ASP A 105 -6.12 0.74 -11.14
CA ASP A 105 -5.57 -0.02 -10.03
C ASP A 105 -5.30 0.89 -8.83
N THR A 106 -5.70 0.42 -7.66
CA THR A 106 -5.38 1.04 -6.37
C THR A 106 -4.56 0.06 -5.54
N PHE A 107 -3.51 0.55 -4.90
CA PHE A 107 -2.61 -0.21 -4.03
C PHE A 107 -2.68 0.35 -2.61
N CYS A 108 -2.47 -0.51 -1.63
CA CYS A 108 -2.28 -0.14 -0.23
C CYS A 108 -1.05 -0.79 0.35
N VAL A 109 -0.62 -0.27 1.50
CA VAL A 109 0.36 -0.95 2.35
C VAL A 109 -0.37 -2.02 3.16
N VAL A 110 0.14 -3.24 3.08
CA VAL A 110 -0.24 -4.38 3.92
C VAL A 110 0.90 -4.68 4.89
N HIS A 111 0.57 -5.19 6.07
CA HIS A 111 1.54 -5.38 7.14
C HIS A 111 1.45 -6.79 7.73
N ARG A 112 2.59 -7.28 8.22
CA ARG A 112 2.73 -8.44 9.12
C ARG A 112 2.07 -9.71 8.60
N PHE A 113 2.62 -10.29 7.54
CA PHE A 113 2.18 -11.60 7.04
C PHE A 113 3.38 -12.45 6.63
N THR A 114 3.18 -13.76 6.55
CA THR A 114 4.21 -14.71 6.13
C THR A 114 3.85 -15.32 4.80
N VAL A 115 4.78 -15.31 3.85
CA VAL A 115 4.58 -15.95 2.53
C VAL A 115 4.64 -17.47 2.71
N PRO A 116 3.58 -18.24 2.36
CA PRO A 116 3.50 -19.66 2.72
C PRO A 116 4.57 -20.56 2.09
N LYS A 117 5.04 -20.22 0.88
CA LYS A 117 6.03 -21.04 0.16
C LYS A 117 7.46 -20.82 0.64
N THR A 118 7.82 -19.57 0.97
CA THR A 118 9.18 -19.20 1.36
C THR A 118 9.37 -19.13 2.88
N GLY A 119 8.27 -18.99 3.64
CA GLY A 119 8.34 -18.69 5.07
C GLY A 119 8.81 -17.27 5.37
N GLU A 120 8.99 -16.42 4.36
CA GLU A 120 9.46 -15.04 4.54
C GLU A 120 8.40 -14.21 5.28
N TYR A 121 8.83 -13.55 6.35
CA TYR A 121 8.00 -12.61 7.08
C TYR A 121 8.07 -11.22 6.48
N ILE A 122 6.97 -10.77 5.91
CA ILE A 122 6.83 -9.45 5.33
C ILE A 122 6.31 -8.49 6.40
N ARG A 123 7.20 -7.61 6.86
CA ARG A 123 6.82 -6.53 7.79
C ARG A 123 5.82 -5.59 7.13
N SER A 124 6.12 -5.13 5.92
CA SER A 124 5.26 -4.24 5.14
C SER A 124 5.51 -4.42 3.65
N GLY A 125 4.44 -4.39 2.85
CA GLY A 125 4.50 -4.57 1.40
C GLY A 125 3.36 -3.83 0.69
N PHE A 126 3.54 -3.54 -0.59
CA PHE A 126 2.45 -3.00 -1.40
C PHE A 126 1.61 -4.14 -1.96
N ALA A 127 0.29 -4.02 -1.86
CA ALA A 127 -0.65 -4.97 -2.42
C ALA A 127 -1.76 -4.23 -3.16
N ARG A 128 -2.23 -4.80 -4.27
CA ARG A 128 -3.33 -4.26 -5.05
C ARG A 128 -4.64 -4.52 -4.33
N LYS A 129 -5.49 -3.50 -4.19
CA LYS A 129 -6.85 -3.64 -3.65
C LYS A 129 -7.71 -4.36 -4.66
N VAL A 130 -8.38 -5.43 -4.23
CA VAL A 130 -9.29 -6.21 -5.10
C VAL A 130 -10.73 -5.86 -4.76
N TYR A 131 -11.14 -6.10 -3.52
CA TYR A 131 -12.47 -5.74 -3.03
C TYR A 131 -12.47 -5.53 -1.53
N ARG A 132 -13.53 -4.90 -1.02
CA ARG A 132 -13.78 -4.74 0.40
C ARG A 132 -15.18 -5.27 0.73
N ALA A 133 -15.28 -5.96 1.84
CA ALA A 133 -16.53 -6.46 2.39
C ALA A 133 -16.50 -6.25 3.91
N GLY A 134 -17.28 -5.28 4.38
CA GLY A 134 -17.33 -4.89 5.78
C GLY A 134 -15.98 -4.37 6.29
N ASN A 135 -15.52 -4.96 7.39
CA ASN A 135 -14.21 -4.69 7.98
C ASN A 135 -13.06 -5.53 7.38
N VAL A 136 -13.32 -6.31 6.31
CA VAL A 136 -12.31 -7.13 5.63
C VAL A 136 -12.00 -6.53 4.25
N GLN A 137 -10.72 -6.37 3.94
CA GLN A 137 -10.22 -5.97 2.63
C GLN A 137 -9.42 -7.11 2.00
N ALA A 138 -9.81 -7.52 0.80
CA ALA A 138 -9.03 -8.47 0.00
C ALA A 138 -8.02 -7.71 -0.86
N ASN A 139 -6.76 -8.13 -0.77
CA ASN A 139 -5.65 -7.54 -1.52
C ASN A 139 -4.89 -8.63 -2.27
N GLU A 140 -4.29 -8.29 -3.40
CA GLU A 140 -3.39 -9.16 -4.14
C GLU A 140 -1.95 -8.68 -3.92
N TYR A 141 -1.14 -9.54 -3.32
CA TYR A 141 0.28 -9.32 -3.10
C TYR A 141 1.07 -10.23 -4.03
N THR A 142 2.07 -9.71 -4.71
CA THR A 142 2.90 -10.50 -5.61
C THR A 142 4.30 -10.64 -5.02
N ASP A 143 4.69 -11.87 -4.73
CA ASP A 143 6.04 -12.22 -4.30
C ASP A 143 6.96 -12.41 -5.51
N TYR A 144 8.14 -11.84 -5.46
CA TYR A 144 9.16 -11.92 -6.51
C TYR A 144 10.43 -12.55 -5.95
N GLN A 145 10.47 -13.87 -5.95
CA GLN A 145 11.46 -14.68 -5.22
C GLN A 145 12.90 -14.52 -5.73
N VAL A 146 13.08 -14.27 -7.03
CA VAL A 146 14.40 -14.10 -7.66
C VAL A 146 14.28 -13.08 -8.81
N GLY A 147 14.28 -11.79 -8.44
CA GLY A 147 14.06 -10.70 -9.38
C GLY A 147 12.68 -10.76 -10.07
N LEU A 148 12.49 -9.96 -11.11
CA LEU A 148 11.19 -9.81 -11.80
C LEU A 148 10.76 -11.03 -12.66
N ARG A 149 11.49 -12.15 -12.60
CA ARG A 149 11.25 -13.32 -13.47
C ARG A 149 10.22 -14.32 -12.94
N TYR A 150 10.08 -14.43 -11.63
CA TYR A 150 9.14 -15.36 -10.99
C TYR A 150 8.23 -14.58 -10.05
N ALA A 151 7.01 -14.33 -10.53
CA ALA A 151 5.96 -13.64 -9.79
C ALA A 151 4.94 -14.66 -9.29
N ASN A 152 4.78 -14.77 -7.96
CA ASN A 152 3.74 -15.59 -7.35
C ASN A 152 2.69 -14.67 -6.71
N PRO A 153 1.47 -14.59 -7.26
CA PRO A 153 0.40 -13.84 -6.65
C PRO A 153 -0.17 -14.58 -5.44
N TYR A 154 -0.51 -13.82 -4.41
CA TYR A 154 -1.16 -14.28 -3.18
C TYR A 154 -2.34 -13.36 -2.86
N THR A 155 -3.49 -13.95 -2.58
CA THR A 155 -4.61 -13.19 -2.01
C THR A 155 -4.39 -13.04 -0.51
N LEU A 156 -4.46 -11.82 -0.02
CA LEU A 156 -4.40 -11.45 1.39
C LEU A 156 -5.79 -10.99 1.84
N LEU A 157 -6.21 -11.42 3.02
CA LEU A 157 -7.35 -10.82 3.73
C LEU A 157 -6.83 -9.98 4.87
N CYS A 158 -7.16 -8.69 4.85
CA CYS A 158 -6.72 -7.71 5.83
C CYS A 158 -7.91 -7.22 6.66
N ARG A 159 -7.76 -7.28 7.98
CA ARG A 159 -8.57 -6.56 8.97
C ARG A 159 -7.69 -5.48 9.62
N SER A 160 -8.29 -4.68 10.50
CA SER A 160 -7.55 -3.65 11.25
C SER A 160 -6.38 -4.21 12.08
N ASP A 161 -6.48 -5.47 12.50
CA ASP A 161 -5.60 -6.13 13.46
C ASP A 161 -4.80 -7.29 12.86
N THR A 162 -5.24 -7.86 11.73
CA THR A 162 -4.60 -9.04 11.15
C THR A 162 -4.53 -8.99 9.62
N THR A 163 -3.46 -9.58 9.08
CA THR A 163 -3.33 -9.89 7.66
C THR A 163 -3.06 -11.38 7.53
N VAL A 164 -3.87 -12.06 6.74
CA VAL A 164 -3.78 -13.51 6.54
C VAL A 164 -3.71 -13.84 5.06
N VAL A 165 -2.80 -14.73 4.68
CA VAL A 165 -2.71 -15.23 3.31
C VAL A 165 -3.80 -16.27 3.09
N VAL A 166 -4.54 -16.15 1.99
CA VAL A 166 -5.56 -17.12 1.61
C VAL A 166 -4.87 -18.42 1.20
N PRO A 167 -5.16 -19.55 1.87
CA PRO A 167 -4.57 -20.83 1.54
C PRO A 167 -5.15 -21.37 0.23
N THR A 168 -4.40 -22.22 -0.45
CA THR A 168 -4.82 -22.84 -1.71
C THR A 168 -5.66 -24.10 -1.52
N LYS A 169 -5.61 -24.74 -0.34
CA LYS A 169 -6.40 -25.95 -0.07
C LYS A 169 -7.84 -25.58 0.30
N PRO A 170 -8.87 -26.19 -0.31
CA PRO A 170 -10.27 -25.88 -0.02
C PRO A 170 -10.65 -26.00 1.45
N GLN A 171 -10.14 -27.01 2.15
CA GLN A 171 -10.41 -27.22 3.58
C GLN A 171 -9.84 -26.11 4.46
N GLU A 172 -8.62 -25.63 4.14
CA GLU A 172 -7.98 -24.53 4.86
C GLU A 172 -8.68 -23.20 4.53
N MET A 173 -9.07 -22.99 3.26
CA MET A 173 -9.79 -21.80 2.81
C MET A 173 -11.15 -21.68 3.50
N ARG A 174 -11.88 -22.79 3.61
CA ARG A 174 -13.14 -22.87 4.36
C ARG A 174 -12.96 -22.49 5.83
N ARG A 175 -11.94 -23.03 6.50
CA ARG A 175 -11.62 -22.69 7.89
C ARG A 175 -11.26 -21.22 8.03
N LEU A 176 -10.48 -20.68 7.10
CA LEU A 176 -10.16 -19.26 7.05
C LEU A 176 -11.43 -18.42 6.88
N ALA A 177 -12.29 -18.73 5.90
CA ALA A 177 -13.53 -18.01 5.66
C ALA A 177 -14.44 -18.00 6.90
N ALA A 178 -14.61 -19.16 7.55
CA ALA A 178 -15.38 -19.27 8.79
C ALA A 178 -14.79 -18.41 9.92
N TYR A 179 -13.46 -18.40 10.07
CA TYR A 179 -12.77 -17.53 11.02
C TYR A 179 -12.98 -16.04 10.72
N MET A 180 -12.92 -15.64 9.45
CA MET A 180 -13.11 -14.25 9.05
C MET A 180 -14.51 -13.72 9.38
N VAL A 181 -15.52 -14.61 9.36
CA VAL A 181 -16.92 -14.28 9.65
C VAL A 181 -17.38 -14.74 11.04
N GLN A 182 -16.46 -15.07 11.95
CA GLN A 182 -16.79 -15.64 13.27
C GLN A 182 -17.72 -14.76 14.14
N GLY A 183 -17.80 -13.45 13.85
CA GLY A 183 -18.75 -12.55 14.50
C GLY A 183 -20.22 -12.80 14.12
N TYR A 184 -20.48 -13.59 13.07
CA TYR A 184 -21.80 -14.05 12.64
C TYR A 184 -21.84 -15.60 12.73
N PRO A 185 -22.17 -16.17 13.91
CA PRO A 185 -21.98 -17.60 14.19
C PRO A 185 -22.74 -18.53 13.25
N GLU A 186 -23.97 -18.17 12.87
CA GLU A 186 -24.78 -18.94 11.93
C GLU A 186 -24.10 -19.07 10.56
N LEU A 187 -23.61 -17.96 10.00
CA LEU A 187 -22.85 -17.96 8.75
C LEU A 187 -21.55 -18.75 8.87
N ALA A 188 -20.81 -18.61 9.98
CA ALA A 188 -19.59 -19.36 10.20
C ALA A 188 -19.84 -20.88 10.22
N ALA A 189 -20.93 -21.33 10.86
CA ALA A 189 -21.34 -22.72 10.89
C ALA A 189 -21.77 -23.24 9.50
N GLU A 190 -22.46 -22.42 8.70
CA GLU A 190 -22.82 -22.76 7.32
C GLU A 190 -21.59 -22.92 6.43
N VAL A 191 -20.63 -22.00 6.53
CA VAL A 191 -19.37 -22.06 5.78
C VAL A 191 -18.63 -23.36 6.05
N LEU A 192 -18.57 -23.81 7.31
CA LEU A 192 -17.91 -25.07 7.68
C LEU A 192 -18.57 -26.32 7.08
N LYS A 193 -19.84 -26.26 6.70
CA LYS A 193 -20.57 -27.37 6.06
C LYS A 193 -20.31 -27.47 4.55
N ILE A 194 -19.77 -26.43 3.92
CA ILE A 194 -19.43 -26.44 2.49
C ILE A 194 -18.32 -27.48 2.25
N LYS A 195 -18.55 -28.47 1.40
CA LYS A 195 -17.56 -29.55 1.14
C LYS A 195 -16.40 -29.06 0.27
N GLU A 196 -16.72 -28.33 -0.80
CA GLU A 196 -15.77 -27.78 -1.75
C GLU A 196 -15.89 -26.26 -1.72
N PHE A 197 -14.99 -25.62 -0.97
CA PHE A 197 -14.95 -24.17 -0.87
C PHE A 197 -14.00 -23.62 -1.94
N GLN A 198 -14.54 -22.84 -2.88
CA GLN A 198 -13.76 -22.26 -3.97
C GLN A 198 -13.39 -20.79 -3.67
N PRO A 199 -12.36 -20.21 -4.33
CA PRO A 199 -12.00 -18.81 -4.17
C PRO A 199 -13.17 -17.83 -4.37
N GLU A 200 -14.09 -18.15 -5.29
CA GLU A 200 -15.26 -17.32 -5.61
C GLU A 200 -16.27 -17.30 -4.45
N ASP A 201 -16.35 -18.37 -3.66
CA ASP A 201 -17.19 -18.42 -2.47
C ASP A 201 -16.73 -17.43 -1.40
N LEU A 202 -15.42 -17.13 -1.35
CA LEU A 202 -14.87 -16.21 -0.37
C LEU A 202 -15.49 -14.82 -0.49
N GLN A 203 -15.58 -14.30 -1.71
CA GLN A 203 -16.19 -12.99 -1.95
C GLN A 203 -17.68 -12.99 -1.59
N ARG A 204 -18.39 -14.07 -1.92
CA ARG A 204 -19.82 -14.24 -1.58
C ARG A 204 -20.03 -14.25 -0.07
N VAL A 205 -19.26 -15.06 0.66
CA VAL A 205 -19.35 -15.22 2.12
C VAL A 205 -19.03 -13.90 2.83
N LEU A 206 -17.93 -13.24 2.45
CA LEU A 206 -17.57 -11.95 3.03
C LEU A 206 -18.62 -10.88 2.71
N GLY A 207 -19.22 -10.91 1.51
CA GLY A 207 -20.33 -10.02 1.13
C GLY A 207 -21.59 -10.22 2.00
N ILE A 208 -21.96 -11.46 2.32
CA ILE A 208 -23.05 -11.74 3.27
C ILE A 208 -22.71 -11.17 4.65
N TYR A 209 -21.49 -11.40 5.12
CA TYR A 209 -21.03 -10.88 6.41
C TYR A 209 -21.03 -9.35 6.46
N SER A 210 -20.59 -8.66 5.40
CA SER A 210 -20.64 -7.20 5.28
C SER A 210 -22.06 -6.66 5.49
N ARG A 211 -23.04 -7.23 4.78
CA ARG A 211 -24.44 -6.79 4.88
C ARG A 211 -25.01 -7.01 6.28
N TRP A 212 -24.64 -8.12 6.92
CA TRP A 212 -25.02 -8.38 8.30
C TRP A 212 -24.38 -7.37 9.27
N GLN A 213 -23.10 -7.02 9.10
CA GLN A 213 -22.45 -5.99 9.92
C GLN A 213 -23.13 -4.63 9.75
N GLU A 214 -23.42 -4.23 8.51
CA GLU A 214 -24.10 -2.97 8.19
C GLU A 214 -25.51 -2.90 8.77
N PHE A 215 -26.26 -4.01 8.76
CA PHE A 215 -27.58 -4.09 9.36
C PHE A 215 -27.51 -3.89 10.88
N ASN A 216 -26.56 -4.54 11.56
CA ASN A 216 -26.41 -4.46 13.02
C ASN A 216 -25.72 -3.17 13.52
N ALA A 217 -25.02 -2.45 12.65
CA ALA A 217 -24.37 -1.18 12.99
C ALA A 217 -25.33 0.02 12.97
N ARG A 218 -26.59 -0.15 12.55
CA ARG A 218 -27.57 0.94 12.49
C ARG A 218 -27.95 1.39 13.91
N PRO A 219 -27.99 2.71 14.17
CA PRO A 219 -28.52 3.21 15.43
C PRO A 219 -29.99 2.76 15.57
N LYS A 220 -30.33 2.28 16.77
CA LYS A 220 -31.69 1.88 17.13
C LYS A 220 -32.59 3.08 17.35
#